data_AF-A0A957WP53-F1
#
_entry.id   AF-A0A957WP53-F1
#
_cell.length_a   1.000
_cell.length_b   1.000
_cell.length_c   1.000
_cell.angle_alpha   90.00
_cell.angle_beta   90.00
_cell.angle_gamma   90.00
#
_symmetry.space_group_name_H-M   'P 1'
#
loop_
_entity.id
_entity.type
_entity.pdbx_description
1 polymer ?
#
loop_
_entity_poly.entity_id
_entity_poly.type
_entity_poly.pdbx_seq_one_letter_code
_entity_poly.pdbx_strand_id
1 'polypeptide(L)'
;PMMSLYCASKFALEGFSEALAYELASQNIRVKLIEPHGGVSSTNFGARSVGDLALDASLTDYDEFVARTNATFAAMMGAPMVSADDVGQLIWAAVTDGADRLRYLIGDDARGFVKARRELSDQAYVDFMRSYFRK
;
A
#
# COMPACT_ATOMS: atom_id res chain seq x y z
N PRO A 1 -2.06 -9.51 -3.20
CA PRO A 1 -1.77 -10.97 -3.18
C PRO A 1 -0.28 -11.22 -3.23
N MET A 2 0.19 -12.42 -2.85
CA MET A 2 1.61 -12.85 -2.89
C MET A 2 2.61 -12.04 -2.04
N MET A 3 2.13 -11.03 -1.30
CA MET A 3 2.94 -10.16 -0.44
C MET A 3 2.36 -10.11 0.98
N SER A 4 1.84 -11.24 1.49
CA SER A 4 1.11 -11.29 2.76
C SER A 4 1.92 -10.78 3.95
N LEU A 5 3.20 -11.16 4.05
CA LEU A 5 4.11 -10.69 5.11
C LEU A 5 4.36 -9.18 5.02
N TYR A 6 4.61 -8.67 3.82
CA TYR A 6 4.76 -7.23 3.59
C TYR A 6 3.48 -6.49 3.98
N CYS A 7 2.31 -6.93 3.49
CA CYS A 7 1.03 -6.35 3.85
C CYS A 7 0.79 -6.37 5.37
N ALA A 8 1.07 -7.49 6.04
CA ALA A 8 0.93 -7.59 7.50
C ALA A 8 1.79 -6.55 8.22
N SER A 9 3.06 -6.39 7.83
CA SER A 9 3.94 -5.37 8.42
C SER A 9 3.47 -3.95 8.19
N LYS A 10 2.92 -3.63 7.00
CA LYS A 10 2.39 -2.29 6.71
C LYS A 10 1.06 -2.01 7.41
N PHE A 11 0.20 -3.01 7.56
CA PHE A 11 -1.01 -2.90 8.41
C PHE A 11 -0.66 -2.72 9.89
N ALA A 12 0.44 -3.34 10.36
CA ALA A 12 0.90 -3.12 11.74
C ALA A 12 1.30 -1.66 11.99
N LEU A 13 1.89 -0.97 10.99
CA LEU A 13 2.18 0.46 11.09
C LEU A 13 0.91 1.31 11.22
N GLU A 14 -0.16 0.97 10.50
CA GLU A 14 -1.45 1.67 10.63
C GLU A 14 -1.97 1.61 12.07
N GLY A 15 -2.09 0.39 12.62
CA GLY A 15 -2.62 0.19 13.96
C GLY A 15 -1.72 0.81 15.04
N PHE A 16 -0.40 0.64 14.90
CA PHE A 16 0.58 1.23 15.83
C PHE A 16 0.52 2.77 15.82
N SER A 17 0.54 3.39 14.64
CA SER A 17 0.53 4.85 14.52
C SER A 17 -0.80 5.46 14.96
N GLU A 18 -1.93 4.78 14.74
CA GLU A 18 -3.24 5.23 15.23
C GLU A 18 -3.32 5.19 16.75
N ALA A 19 -2.89 4.09 17.38
CA ALA A 19 -2.83 3.98 18.84
C ALA A 19 -1.90 5.06 19.43
N LEU A 20 -0.70 5.22 18.86
CA LEU A 20 0.27 6.21 19.30
C LEU A 20 -0.25 7.65 19.18
N ALA A 21 -1.04 7.94 18.14
CA ALA A 21 -1.65 9.25 17.96
C ALA A 21 -2.58 9.62 19.13
N TYR A 22 -3.33 8.65 19.66
CA TYR A 22 -4.20 8.87 20.83
C TYR A 22 -3.41 9.19 22.09
N GLU A 23 -2.33 8.44 22.34
CA GLU A 23 -1.48 8.61 23.51
C GLU A 23 -0.75 9.96 23.51
N LEU A 24 -0.23 10.35 22.34
CA LEU A 24 0.61 11.54 22.19
C LEU A 24 -0.16 12.85 22.07
N ALA A 25 -1.46 12.78 21.79
CA ALA A 25 -2.33 13.96 21.73
C ALA A 25 -2.28 14.78 23.04
N SER A 26 -2.20 14.13 24.21
CA SER A 26 -2.12 14.83 25.51
C SER A 26 -0.81 15.60 25.70
N GLN A 27 0.22 15.28 24.91
CA GLN A 27 1.54 15.91 24.94
C GLN A 27 1.71 16.95 23.82
N ASN A 28 0.62 17.26 23.09
CA ASN A 28 0.66 18.15 21.93
C ASN A 28 1.64 17.66 20.83
N ILE A 29 1.81 16.34 20.71
CA ILE A 29 2.62 15.70 19.67
C ILE A 29 1.67 15.06 18.65
N ARG A 30 1.90 15.34 17.37
CA ARG A 30 1.09 14.83 16.25
C ARG A 30 1.79 13.70 15.53
N VAL A 31 1.06 12.64 15.21
CA VAL A 31 1.52 11.52 14.38
C VAL A 31 0.86 11.64 13.01
N LYS A 32 1.65 11.46 11.94
CA LYS A 32 1.19 11.55 10.55
C LYS A 32 1.75 10.39 9.73
N LEU A 33 0.89 9.72 8.97
CA LEU A 33 1.18 8.65 8.03
C LEU A 33 1.16 9.18 6.61
N ILE A 34 2.23 8.91 5.87
CA ILE A 34 2.33 9.17 4.44
C ILE A 34 2.14 7.85 3.71
N GLU A 35 1.16 7.81 2.81
CA GLU A 35 0.70 6.63 2.09
C GLU A 35 0.92 6.80 0.58
N PRO A 36 2.09 6.37 0.04
CA PRO A 36 2.32 6.33 -1.40
C PRO A 36 1.54 5.18 -2.05
N HIS A 37 0.45 5.52 -2.75
CA HIS A 37 -0.29 4.59 -3.58
C HIS A 37 0.43 4.35 -4.92
N GLY A 38 0.39 3.11 -5.41
CA GLY A 38 1.07 2.71 -6.65
C GLY A 38 2.58 2.50 -6.52
N GLY A 39 3.17 2.81 -5.36
CA GLY A 39 4.61 2.68 -5.10
C GLY A 39 5.41 3.91 -5.53
N VAL A 40 6.67 3.96 -5.09
CA VAL A 40 7.57 5.09 -5.31
C VAL A 40 8.62 4.73 -6.35
N SER A 41 8.61 5.47 -7.48
CA SER A 41 9.61 5.36 -8.53
C SER A 41 10.99 5.78 -8.04
N SER A 42 12.03 5.40 -8.77
CA SER A 42 13.42 5.78 -8.47
C SER A 42 13.93 5.28 -7.10
N THR A 43 13.26 4.31 -6.50
CA THR A 43 13.75 3.57 -5.33
C THR A 43 14.16 2.16 -5.74
N ASN A 44 15.11 1.56 -5.01
CA ASN A 44 15.54 0.18 -5.25
C ASN A 44 14.56 -0.86 -4.64
N PHE A 45 13.40 -0.44 -4.13
CA PHE A 45 12.50 -1.29 -3.36
C PHE A 45 11.94 -2.45 -4.20
N GLY A 46 11.46 -2.18 -5.41
CA GLY A 46 10.90 -3.21 -6.29
C GLY A 46 11.93 -4.28 -6.67
N ALA A 47 13.12 -3.86 -7.10
CA ALA A 47 14.19 -4.77 -7.50
C ALA A 47 14.68 -5.63 -6.33
N ARG A 48 14.83 -5.05 -5.13
CA ARG A 48 15.19 -5.80 -3.91
C ARG A 48 14.11 -6.79 -3.51
N SER A 49 12.85 -6.36 -3.53
CA SER A 49 11.71 -7.20 -3.13
C SER A 49 11.58 -8.46 -3.99
N VAL A 50 11.86 -8.36 -5.29
CA VAL A 50 11.90 -9.52 -6.19
C VAL A 50 13.07 -10.46 -5.86
N GLY A 51 14.24 -9.91 -5.53
CA GLY A 51 15.42 -10.70 -5.16
C GLY A 51 15.27 -11.47 -3.85
N ASP A 52 14.44 -10.98 -2.93
CA ASP A 52 14.18 -11.61 -1.63
C ASP A 52 13.00 -12.59 -1.66
N LEU A 53 12.40 -12.85 -2.83
CA LEU A 53 11.34 -13.86 -2.96
C LEU A 53 11.90 -15.25 -2.70
N ALA A 54 11.46 -15.88 -1.62
CA ALA A 54 11.73 -17.28 -1.32
C ALA A 54 10.89 -18.19 -2.22
N LEU A 55 11.36 -18.42 -3.44
CA LEU A 55 10.75 -19.36 -4.38
C LEU A 55 11.37 -20.75 -4.21
N ASP A 56 10.54 -21.74 -3.93
CA ASP A 56 10.92 -23.16 -3.99
C ASP A 56 10.30 -23.76 -5.24
N ALA A 57 11.14 -24.07 -6.24
CA ALA A 57 10.70 -24.63 -7.51
C ALA A 57 10.07 -26.03 -7.39
N SER A 58 10.20 -26.69 -6.25
CA SER A 58 9.53 -27.97 -5.99
C SER A 58 8.06 -27.81 -5.59
N LEU A 59 7.65 -26.62 -5.12
CA LEU A 59 6.28 -26.31 -4.71
C LEU A 59 5.49 -25.72 -5.88
N THR A 60 4.77 -26.58 -6.61
CA THR A 60 4.07 -26.20 -7.86
C THR A 60 2.58 -25.91 -7.68
N ASP A 61 2.02 -26.16 -6.49
CA ASP A 61 0.57 -26.01 -6.21
C ASP A 61 0.02 -24.61 -6.51
N TYR A 62 0.88 -23.59 -6.48
CA TYR A 62 0.52 -22.19 -6.69
C TYR A 62 0.91 -21.63 -8.07
N ASP A 63 1.53 -22.41 -8.95
CA ASP A 63 2.10 -21.91 -10.21
C ASP A 63 1.06 -21.23 -11.10
N GLU A 64 -0.12 -21.86 -11.29
CA GLU A 64 -1.23 -21.27 -12.06
C GLU A 64 -1.69 -19.94 -11.45
N PHE A 65 -1.76 -19.88 -10.11
CA PHE A 65 -2.17 -18.67 -9.39
C PHE A 65 -1.11 -17.56 -9.52
N VAL A 66 0.18 -17.90 -9.40
CA VAL A 66 1.30 -16.97 -9.53
C VAL A 66 1.37 -16.41 -10.95
N ALA A 67 1.32 -17.27 -11.97
CA ALA A 67 1.35 -16.86 -13.38
C ALA A 67 0.20 -15.90 -13.70
N ARG A 68 -1.02 -16.22 -13.29
CA ARG A 68 -2.20 -15.36 -13.48
C ARG A 68 -2.06 -14.04 -12.73
N THR A 69 -1.65 -14.08 -11.46
CA THR A 69 -1.51 -12.87 -10.64
C THR A 69 -0.45 -11.94 -11.20
N ASN A 70 0.67 -12.48 -11.69
CA ASN A 70 1.70 -11.70 -12.38
C ASN A 70 1.16 -11.05 -13.66
N ALA A 71 0.35 -11.75 -14.45
CA ALA A 71 -0.31 -11.18 -15.63
C ALA A 71 -1.28 -10.04 -15.24
N THR A 72 -2.09 -10.24 -14.20
CA THR A 72 -2.98 -9.21 -13.64
C THR A 72 -2.18 -7.98 -13.19
N PHE A 73 -1.08 -8.17 -12.47
CA PHE A 73 -0.22 -7.06 -12.06
C PHE A 73 0.42 -6.35 -13.25
N ALA A 74 0.94 -7.08 -14.24
CA ALA A 74 1.51 -6.50 -15.45
C ALA A 74 0.50 -5.62 -16.21
N ALA A 75 -0.76 -6.07 -16.33
CA ALA A 75 -1.84 -5.26 -16.91
C ALA A 75 -2.16 -4.02 -16.06
N MET A 76 -1.86 -4.06 -14.75
CA MET A 76 -2.03 -2.93 -13.85
C MET A 76 -0.83 -1.95 -13.86
N MET A 77 0.36 -2.32 -14.30
CA MET A 77 1.59 -1.50 -14.21
C MET A 77 1.59 -0.20 -15.03
N GLY A 78 0.49 0.18 -15.70
CA GLY A 78 0.37 1.43 -16.47
C GLY A 78 0.02 2.69 -15.66
N ALA A 79 -0.19 2.60 -14.35
CA ALA A 79 -0.43 3.80 -13.53
C ALA A 79 0.90 4.50 -13.19
N PRO A 80 0.99 5.83 -13.29
CA PRO A 80 2.19 6.56 -12.92
C PRO A 80 2.51 6.35 -11.43
N MET A 81 3.71 5.84 -11.16
CA MET A 81 4.26 5.79 -9.80
C MET A 81 4.58 7.20 -9.32
N VAL A 82 4.48 7.44 -8.02
CA VAL A 82 4.90 8.72 -7.43
C VAL A 82 6.43 8.82 -7.42
N SER A 83 7.01 10.01 -7.56
CA SER A 83 8.45 10.19 -7.39
C SER A 83 8.83 10.32 -5.92
N ALA A 84 10.09 10.07 -5.59
CA ALA A 84 10.61 10.33 -4.24
C ALA A 84 10.51 11.83 -3.87
N ASP A 85 10.65 12.71 -4.86
CA ASP A 85 10.49 14.16 -4.67
C ASP A 85 9.04 14.53 -4.33
N ASP A 86 8.06 13.93 -5.00
CA ASP A 86 6.64 14.16 -4.69
C ASP A 86 6.30 13.73 -3.25
N VAL A 87 6.85 12.58 -2.82
CA VAL A 87 6.71 12.11 -1.44
C VAL A 87 7.38 13.08 -0.46
N GLY A 88 8.58 13.57 -0.80
CA GLY A 88 9.30 14.58 0.00
C GLY A 88 8.51 15.88 0.16
N GLN A 89 7.90 16.36 -0.93
CA GLN A 89 7.03 17.54 -0.91
C GLN A 89 5.79 17.32 -0.05
N LEU A 90 5.16 16.14 -0.12
CA LEU A 90 4.02 15.82 0.74
C LEU A 90 4.42 15.74 2.21
N ILE A 91 5.58 15.18 2.55
CA ILE A 91 6.09 15.16 3.93
C ILE A 91 6.24 16.61 4.43
N TRP A 92 6.87 17.48 3.63
CA TRP A 92 7.01 18.90 3.98
C TRP A 92 5.65 19.57 4.21
N ALA A 93 4.70 19.37 3.30
CA ALA A 93 3.35 19.90 3.43
C ALA A 93 2.66 19.38 4.70
N ALA A 94 2.71 18.07 4.97
CA ALA A 94 2.11 17.46 6.14
C ALA A 94 2.71 17.98 7.46
N VAL A 95 4.01 18.30 7.49
CA VAL A 95 4.67 18.88 8.66
C VAL A 95 4.28 20.35 8.88
N THR A 96 3.96 21.09 7.81
CA THR A 96 3.76 22.55 7.84
C THR A 96 2.31 23.00 7.73
N ASP A 97 1.37 22.12 7.41
CA ASP A 97 -0.04 22.48 7.17
C ASP A 97 -0.84 22.89 8.42
N GLY A 98 -0.28 22.66 9.62
CA GLY A 98 -0.94 22.93 10.89
C GLY A 98 -2.12 22.00 11.20
N ALA A 99 -2.45 21.04 10.33
CA ALA A 99 -3.61 20.18 10.46
C ALA A 99 -3.41 19.07 11.49
N ASP A 100 -4.50 18.68 12.16
CA ASP A 100 -4.58 17.48 12.98
C ASP A 100 -5.18 16.33 12.16
N ARG A 101 -4.38 15.87 11.19
CA ARG A 101 -4.76 14.83 10.23
C ARG A 101 -3.77 13.69 10.32
N LEU A 102 -4.26 12.46 10.49
CA LEU A 102 -3.40 11.28 10.60
C LEU A 102 -2.89 10.79 9.23
N ARG A 103 -3.71 10.76 8.17
CA ARG A 103 -3.39 10.03 6.92
C ARG A 103 -3.29 10.93 5.69
N TYR A 104 -2.16 10.88 4.99
CA TYR A 104 -1.88 11.61 3.76
C TYR A 104 -1.59 10.65 2.61
N LEU A 105 -2.53 10.55 1.69
CA LEU A 105 -2.42 9.72 0.49
C LEU A 105 -1.79 10.51 -0.65
N ILE A 106 -0.86 9.90 -1.38
CA ILE A 106 -0.32 10.40 -2.65
C ILE A 106 -0.32 9.30 -3.70
N GLY A 107 -0.58 9.67 -4.95
CA GLY A 107 -0.65 8.73 -6.08
C GLY A 107 -2.04 8.63 -6.67
N ASP A 108 -2.10 8.07 -7.87
CA ASP A 108 -3.33 7.93 -8.65
C ASP A 108 -4.18 6.75 -8.16
N ASP A 109 -5.49 6.98 -7.96
CA ASP A 109 -6.47 5.93 -7.66
C ASP A 109 -7.48 5.76 -8.80
N ALA A 110 -7.06 5.92 -10.06
CA ALA A 110 -7.93 5.78 -11.24
C ALA A 110 -8.68 4.44 -11.30
N ARG A 111 -8.11 3.38 -10.69
CA ARG A 111 -8.75 2.07 -10.56
C ARG A 111 -9.66 1.92 -9.33
N GLY A 112 -9.73 2.94 -8.48
CA GLY A 112 -10.65 3.02 -7.35
C GLY A 112 -10.36 2.04 -6.21
N PHE A 113 -9.13 1.54 -6.08
CA PHE A 113 -8.78 0.59 -5.02
C PHE A 113 -8.82 1.25 -3.64
N VAL A 114 -8.29 2.48 -3.53
CA VAL A 114 -8.31 3.22 -2.27
C VAL A 114 -9.74 3.66 -1.95
N LYS A 115 -10.47 4.17 -2.94
CA LYS A 115 -11.88 4.52 -2.82
C LYS A 115 -12.70 3.32 -2.32
N ALA A 116 -12.56 2.17 -2.99
CA ALA A 116 -13.25 0.95 -2.59
C ALA A 116 -12.92 0.53 -1.15
N ARG A 117 -11.65 0.61 -0.73
CA ARG A 117 -11.26 0.26 0.64
C ARG A 117 -11.89 1.18 1.69
N ARG A 118 -12.07 2.47 1.37
CA ARG A 118 -12.61 3.50 2.28
C ARG A 118 -14.13 3.52 2.33
N GLU A 119 -14.79 3.17 1.24
CA GLU A 119 -16.25 3.34 1.10
C GLU A 119 -17.02 2.02 1.21
N LEU A 120 -16.42 0.88 0.87
CA LEU A 120 -17.10 -0.41 0.94
C LEU A 120 -17.01 -1.01 2.35
N SER A 121 -18.02 -1.80 2.71
CA SER A 121 -17.92 -2.71 3.85
C SER A 121 -16.78 -3.72 3.65
N ASP A 122 -16.25 -4.28 4.73
CA ASP A 122 -15.12 -5.20 4.67
C ASP A 122 -15.38 -6.38 3.73
N GLN A 123 -16.56 -7.00 3.80
CA GLN A 123 -16.91 -8.12 2.92
C GLN A 123 -17.03 -7.69 1.46
N ALA A 124 -17.67 -6.54 1.19
CA ALA A 124 -17.81 -6.02 -0.17
C ALA A 124 -16.44 -5.65 -0.78
N TYR A 125 -15.53 -5.07 0.02
CA TYR A 125 -14.16 -4.81 -0.42
C TYR A 125 -13.41 -6.11 -0.75
N VAL A 126 -13.53 -7.14 0.12
CA VAL A 126 -12.91 -8.44 -0.12
C VAL A 126 -13.44 -9.09 -1.39
N ASP A 127 -14.73 -9.03 -1.66
CA ASP A 127 -15.32 -9.59 -2.88
C ASP A 127 -14.92 -8.81 -4.13
N PHE A 128 -14.88 -7.48 -4.06
CA PHE A 128 -14.31 -6.63 -5.11
C PHE A 128 -12.86 -6.98 -5.41
N MET A 129 -12.01 -7.13 -4.39
CA MET A 129 -10.61 -7.50 -4.62
C MET A 129 -10.48 -8.93 -5.18
N ARG A 130 -11.31 -9.87 -4.72
CA ARG A 130 -11.28 -11.25 -5.20
C ARG A 130 -11.73 -11.37 -6.66
N SER A 131 -12.57 -10.48 -7.18
CA SER A 131 -13.00 -10.53 -8.59
C SER A 131 -11.84 -10.37 -9.58
N TYR A 132 -10.73 -9.74 -9.18
CA TYR A 132 -9.51 -9.64 -10.00
C TYR A 132 -8.69 -10.93 -10.08
N PHE A 133 -8.96 -11.92 -9.21
CA PHE A 133 -8.14 -13.13 -9.07
C PHE A 133 -8.92 -14.45 -9.17
N ARG A 134 -10.26 -14.38 -9.08
CA ARG A 134 -11.18 -15.50 -9.32
C ARG A 134 -11.31 -15.78 -10.83
N LYS A 135 -11.61 -17.04 -11.17
CA LYS A 135 -11.88 -17.51 -12.54
C LYS A 135 -13.20 -16.95 -13.05
#